data_AF-A0A4Q0Q9Q3-F1
#
_entry.id   AF-A0A4Q0Q9Q3-F1
#
_cell.length_a   1.000
_cell.length_b   1.000
_cell.length_c   1.000
_cell.angle_alpha   90.00
_cell.angle_beta   90.00
_cell.angle_gamma   90.00
#
_symmetry.space_group_name_H-M   'P 1'
#
loop_
_entity.id
_entity.type
_entity.pdbx_description
1 polymer ?
#
loop_
_entity_poly.entity_id
_entity_poly.type
_entity_poly.pdbx_seq_one_letter_code
_entity_poly.pdbx_strand_id
1 'polypeptide(L)'
;MLAVGDVKACFPKIPPTGDPNWEARRQAAVAKATLWKKMKWFSPFWIPRDKTEKILADARIRTREQAIQLFNYHTSTLYTLAFQAVCIAQMLRRSRSLREVCALAGEAYLAFYSGYRAASISALIPAIEGGLTRIVSGSESELPIGVKIDRVIDCCIENAARLHYERMWVPQDYLTKDYLLGQDERIFAFETFRCWLQKSFFQKTGEYDGVTWLNRHVFAHGTHSDWQESGNFSRLVVALATLALIESWYDETHVVSLFFPEMNEDSKLLWQQALLQANAQMSLKLIEERCYQKHGRLVPEMPTDDGAFLRKALLSEECIKDLVRPLRDAGWMVEVGEPDESGLYVKVVAKAVGQQFTVALLHYCATDNSIYRKLAETCSAILYRGAPYKQKEFASGITVHVGPVAGWLPPIAPNRKSTWRSHPVWRRVRQVTRRTGLMQSAWKIWRNGRRGVF
;
A
#
# COMPACT_ATOMS: atom_id res chain seq x y z
N MET A 1 -3.57 -52.47 5.03
CA MET A 1 -4.86 -52.02 5.58
C MET A 1 -5.47 -53.22 6.28
N LEU A 2 -5.86 -53.08 7.54
CA LEU A 2 -6.59 -54.08 8.31
C LEU A 2 -8.01 -53.57 8.51
N ALA A 3 -9.02 -54.43 8.45
CA ALA A 3 -10.41 -54.06 8.68
C ALA A 3 -11.05 -55.07 9.65
N VAL A 4 -11.70 -54.57 10.70
CA VAL A 4 -12.49 -55.36 11.65
C VAL A 4 -13.84 -54.65 11.82
N GLY A 5 -14.89 -55.23 11.25
CA GLY A 5 -16.20 -54.56 11.14
C GLY A 5 -16.09 -53.25 10.37
N ASP A 6 -16.65 -52.17 10.92
CA ASP A 6 -16.59 -50.82 10.33
C ASP A 6 -15.27 -50.07 10.63
N VAL A 7 -14.40 -50.64 11.46
CA VAL A 7 -13.13 -50.00 11.86
C VAL A 7 -12.02 -50.44 10.90
N LYS A 8 -11.41 -49.45 10.25
CA LYS A 8 -10.22 -49.62 9.40
C LYS A 8 -8.98 -49.14 10.14
N ALA A 9 -7.88 -49.87 9.98
CA ALA A 9 -6.58 -49.54 10.52
C ALA A 9 -5.52 -49.53 9.43
N CYS A 10 -4.56 -48.60 9.54
CA CYS A 10 -3.39 -48.57 8.68
C CYS A 10 -2.11 -48.40 9.50
N PHE A 11 -1.02 -48.95 8.97
CA PHE A 11 0.32 -48.78 9.51
C PHE A 11 1.12 -48.02 8.44
N PRO A 12 1.47 -46.74 8.70
CA PRO A 12 2.29 -45.99 7.75
C PRO A 12 3.62 -46.69 7.51
N LYS A 13 4.05 -46.72 6.24
CA LYS A 13 5.30 -47.39 5.84
C LYS A 13 6.56 -46.64 6.28
N ILE A 14 6.42 -45.33 6.50
CA ILE A 14 7.52 -44.43 6.85
C ILE A 14 7.52 -44.33 8.37
N PRO A 15 8.55 -44.81 9.07
CA PRO A 15 8.59 -44.76 10.52
C PRO A 15 8.67 -43.31 11.03
N PRO A 16 8.23 -43.03 12.27
CA PRO A 16 8.20 -41.69 12.84
C PRO A 16 9.60 -41.16 13.20
N THR A 17 10.62 -42.02 13.18
CA THR A 17 12.02 -41.67 13.36
C THR A 17 12.89 -42.56 12.47
N GLY A 18 14.11 -42.09 12.16
CA GLY A 18 15.13 -42.90 11.48
C GLY A 18 14.94 -43.07 9.96
N ASP A 19 13.87 -42.54 9.34
CA ASP A 19 13.73 -42.49 7.89
C ASP A 19 14.38 -41.22 7.30
N PRO A 20 15.40 -41.34 6.43
CA PRO A 20 16.10 -40.18 5.88
C PRO A 20 15.22 -39.25 5.03
N ASN A 21 14.23 -39.80 4.32
CA ASN A 21 13.36 -39.03 3.43
C ASN A 21 12.32 -38.23 4.23
N TRP A 22 11.80 -38.81 5.31
CA TRP A 22 10.95 -38.11 6.27
C TRP A 22 11.70 -36.99 6.96
N GLU A 23 12.91 -37.24 7.47
CA GLU A 23 13.71 -36.23 8.15
C GLU A 23 14.05 -35.07 7.21
N ALA A 24 14.41 -35.35 5.95
CA ALA A 24 14.65 -34.32 4.94
C ALA A 24 13.39 -33.46 4.68
N ARG A 25 12.21 -34.08 4.55
CA ARG A 25 10.94 -33.36 4.38
C ARG A 25 10.59 -32.50 5.60
N ARG A 26 10.80 -33.04 6.80
CA ARG A 26 10.59 -32.32 8.07
C ARG A 26 11.51 -31.11 8.17
N GLN A 27 12.80 -31.27 7.89
CA GLN A 27 13.77 -30.18 7.89
C GLN A 27 13.41 -29.10 6.86
N ALA A 28 12.98 -29.50 5.66
CA ALA A 28 12.51 -28.56 4.64
C ALA A 28 11.28 -27.75 5.13
N ALA A 29 10.33 -28.39 5.82
CA ALA A 29 9.18 -27.70 6.40
C ALA A 29 9.61 -26.71 7.51
N VAL A 30 10.50 -27.12 8.42
CA VAL A 30 11.06 -26.24 9.47
C VAL A 30 11.78 -25.03 8.86
N ALA A 31 12.55 -25.23 7.80
CA ALA A 31 13.21 -24.14 7.08
C ALA A 31 12.19 -23.16 6.47
N LYS A 32 11.10 -23.66 5.88
CA LYS A 32 10.00 -22.82 5.36
C LYS A 32 9.28 -22.06 6.48
N ALA A 33 8.98 -22.70 7.61
CA ALA A 33 8.37 -22.05 8.77
C ALA A 33 9.25 -20.92 9.32
N THR A 34 10.57 -21.10 9.31
CA THR A 34 11.54 -20.06 9.71
C THR A 34 11.47 -18.84 8.79
N LEU A 35 11.30 -19.04 7.48
CA LEU A 35 11.11 -17.95 6.52
C LEU A 35 9.79 -17.20 6.74
N TRP A 36 8.69 -17.92 7.02
CA TRP A 36 7.43 -17.28 7.40
C TRP A 36 7.56 -16.44 8.66
N LYS A 37 8.22 -16.98 9.69
CA LYS A 37 8.54 -16.24 10.93
C LYS A 37 9.38 -15.00 10.67
N LYS A 38 10.39 -15.08 9.79
CA LYS A 38 11.22 -13.93 9.37
C LYS A 38 10.38 -12.80 8.77
N MET A 39 9.40 -13.14 7.92
CA MET A 39 8.45 -12.19 7.33
C MET A 39 7.32 -11.80 8.29
N LYS A 40 7.31 -12.35 9.52
CA LYS A 40 6.24 -12.20 10.53
C LYS A 40 4.86 -12.51 9.96
N TRP A 41 4.79 -13.61 9.23
CA TRP A 41 3.59 -14.11 8.61
C TRP A 41 3.49 -15.63 8.80
N PHE A 42 2.45 -16.22 8.22
CA PHE A 42 2.20 -17.66 8.25
C PHE A 42 1.95 -18.17 6.83
N SER A 43 1.93 -19.49 6.65
CA SER A 43 1.64 -20.09 5.35
C SER A 43 0.17 -19.88 4.98
N PRO A 44 -0.15 -19.10 3.93
CA PRO A 44 -1.55 -18.82 3.58
C PRO A 44 -2.22 -20.01 2.89
N PHE A 45 -3.51 -20.22 3.13
CA PHE A 45 -4.29 -21.31 2.54
C PHE A 45 -4.66 -21.07 1.07
N TRP A 46 -4.99 -19.83 0.72
CA TRP A 46 -5.64 -19.50 -0.56
C TRP A 46 -4.70 -18.86 -1.57
N ILE A 47 -3.39 -18.97 -1.36
CA ILE A 47 -2.38 -18.48 -2.31
C ILE A 47 -1.76 -19.67 -3.03
N PRO A 48 -1.70 -19.66 -4.38
CA PRO A 48 -1.10 -20.74 -5.14
C PRO A 48 0.35 -21.03 -4.72
N ARG A 49 0.72 -22.31 -4.76
CA ARG A 49 2.03 -22.78 -4.31
C ARG A 49 3.20 -22.14 -5.07
N ASP A 50 3.07 -21.89 -6.37
CA ASP A 50 4.10 -21.20 -7.15
C ASP A 50 4.39 -19.79 -6.60
N LYS A 51 3.34 -19.09 -6.13
CA LYS A 51 3.46 -17.76 -5.52
C LYS A 51 4.07 -17.84 -4.13
N THR A 52 3.67 -18.80 -3.31
CA THR A 52 4.25 -18.96 -1.97
C THR A 52 5.74 -19.33 -2.04
N GLU A 53 6.13 -20.24 -2.95
CA GLU A 53 7.54 -20.58 -3.17
C GLU A 53 8.34 -19.37 -3.67
N LYS A 54 7.77 -18.52 -4.55
CA LYS A 54 8.42 -17.27 -4.98
C LYS A 54 8.67 -16.31 -3.81
N ILE A 55 7.66 -16.11 -2.95
CA ILE A 55 7.80 -15.27 -1.74
C ILE A 55 8.91 -15.81 -0.84
N LEU A 56 8.92 -17.13 -0.59
CA LEU A 56 9.91 -17.77 0.26
C LEU A 56 11.32 -17.71 -0.32
N ALA A 57 11.46 -17.87 -1.65
CA ALA A 57 12.74 -17.74 -2.33
C ALA A 57 13.33 -16.33 -2.20
N ASP A 58 12.50 -15.30 -2.43
CA ASP A 58 12.90 -13.90 -2.29
C ASP A 58 13.29 -13.55 -0.85
N ALA A 59 12.60 -14.12 0.14
CA ALA A 59 12.91 -13.90 1.55
C ALA A 59 14.19 -14.62 2.02
N ARG A 60 14.62 -15.71 1.37
CA ARG A 60 15.67 -16.60 1.87
C ARG A 60 17.00 -15.88 2.13
N ILE A 61 17.46 -15.09 1.17
CA ILE A 61 18.81 -14.48 1.20
C ILE A 61 18.85 -13.02 1.70
N ARG A 62 17.69 -12.42 1.99
CA ARG A 62 17.58 -10.98 2.30
C ARG A 62 17.61 -10.69 3.80
N THR A 63 17.76 -9.44 4.21
CA THR A 63 17.54 -9.07 5.62
C THR A 63 16.06 -9.21 5.99
N ARG A 64 15.72 -9.08 7.28
CA ARG A 64 14.32 -9.15 7.74
C ARG A 64 13.48 -8.01 7.14
N GLU A 65 14.02 -6.81 7.11
CA GLU A 65 13.38 -5.59 6.62
C GLU A 65 13.11 -5.71 5.12
N GLN A 66 14.12 -6.11 4.35
CA GLN A 66 14.00 -6.34 2.91
C GLN A 66 13.02 -7.47 2.58
N ALA A 67 13.04 -8.56 3.35
CA ALA A 67 12.08 -9.65 3.18
C ALA A 67 10.64 -9.19 3.41
N ILE A 68 10.41 -8.32 4.40
CA ILE A 68 9.08 -7.74 4.67
C ILE A 68 8.65 -6.77 3.56
N GLN A 69 9.56 -5.95 3.03
CA GLN A 69 9.27 -5.09 1.88
C GLN A 69 8.86 -5.90 0.64
N LEU A 70 9.61 -6.95 0.31
CA LEU A 70 9.28 -7.85 -0.81
C LEU A 70 7.98 -8.61 -0.56
N PHE A 71 7.73 -9.05 0.68
CA PHE A 71 6.46 -9.64 1.06
C PHE A 71 5.30 -8.66 0.86
N ASN A 72 5.42 -7.39 1.27
CA ASN A 72 4.41 -6.35 1.03
C ASN A 72 4.16 -6.17 -0.47
N TYR A 73 5.23 -6.14 -1.27
CA TYR A 73 5.13 -6.06 -2.72
C TYR A 73 4.34 -7.24 -3.31
N HIS A 74 4.71 -8.48 -3.00
CA HIS A 74 4.00 -9.66 -3.50
C HIS A 74 2.53 -9.67 -3.07
N THR A 75 2.28 -9.44 -1.78
CA THR A 75 0.93 -9.46 -1.22
C THR A 75 0.02 -8.35 -1.72
N SER A 76 0.56 -7.20 -2.16
CA SER A 76 -0.24 -6.16 -2.82
C SER A 76 -0.95 -6.64 -4.08
N THR A 77 -0.42 -7.67 -4.75
CA THR A 77 -1.01 -8.28 -5.95
C THR A 77 -1.77 -9.57 -5.69
N LEU A 78 -1.55 -10.20 -4.53
CA LEU A 78 -2.21 -11.45 -4.14
C LEU A 78 -3.47 -11.18 -3.31
N TYR A 79 -3.38 -10.31 -2.32
CA TYR A 79 -4.48 -9.89 -1.46
C TYR A 79 -5.21 -8.70 -2.08
N THR A 80 -5.70 -8.88 -3.30
CA THR A 80 -6.41 -7.84 -4.05
C THR A 80 -7.70 -7.38 -3.34
N LEU A 81 -8.24 -6.25 -3.78
CA LEU A 81 -9.54 -5.72 -3.33
C LEU A 81 -10.65 -6.78 -3.46
N ALA A 82 -10.71 -7.48 -4.60
CA ALA A 82 -11.67 -8.57 -4.81
C ALA A 82 -11.45 -9.76 -3.86
N PHE A 83 -10.19 -10.17 -3.65
CA PHE A 83 -9.85 -11.24 -2.70
C PHE A 83 -10.33 -10.91 -1.29
N GLN A 84 -10.06 -9.68 -0.82
CA GLN A 84 -10.47 -9.22 0.50
C GLN A 84 -12.00 -9.16 0.66
N ALA A 85 -12.73 -8.74 -0.38
CA ALA A 85 -14.19 -8.72 -0.36
C ALA A 85 -14.78 -10.13 -0.21
N VAL A 86 -14.21 -11.13 -0.88
CA VAL A 86 -14.61 -12.54 -0.72
C VAL A 86 -14.33 -13.03 0.70
N CYS A 87 -13.15 -12.75 1.26
CA CYS A 87 -12.84 -13.08 2.65
C CYS A 87 -13.92 -12.54 3.60
N ILE A 88 -14.24 -11.25 3.50
CA ILE A 88 -15.16 -10.57 4.42
C ILE A 88 -16.61 -11.00 4.21
N ALA A 89 -17.12 -10.91 2.97
CA ALA A 89 -18.54 -11.10 2.71
C ALA A 89 -18.94 -12.58 2.60
N GLN A 90 -18.00 -13.50 2.32
CA GLN A 90 -18.31 -14.94 2.19
C GLN A 90 -17.71 -15.77 3.32
N MET A 91 -16.43 -15.60 3.63
CA MET A 91 -15.73 -16.54 4.53
C MET A 91 -16.02 -16.23 5.99
N LEU A 92 -15.90 -14.97 6.40
CA LEU A 92 -16.17 -14.55 7.77
C LEU A 92 -17.63 -14.85 8.18
N ARG A 93 -18.60 -14.69 7.27
CA ARG A 93 -20.02 -14.95 7.57
C ARG A 93 -20.34 -16.40 7.91
N ARG A 94 -19.50 -17.35 7.47
CA ARG A 94 -19.66 -18.78 7.78
C ARG A 94 -19.14 -19.13 9.17
N SER A 95 -18.29 -18.30 9.76
CA SER A 95 -17.80 -18.46 11.12
C SER A 95 -18.83 -18.00 12.14
N ARG A 96 -19.09 -18.81 13.16
CA ARG A 96 -19.97 -18.43 14.28
C ARG A 96 -19.26 -17.39 15.14
N SER A 97 -17.98 -17.59 15.46
CA SER A 97 -17.19 -16.69 16.31
C SER A 97 -16.91 -15.32 15.69
N LEU A 98 -17.00 -15.16 14.37
CA LEU A 98 -16.76 -13.89 13.67
C LEU A 98 -18.04 -13.27 13.09
N ARG A 99 -19.20 -13.89 13.29
CA ARG A 99 -20.47 -13.40 12.72
C ARG A 99 -20.77 -11.96 13.10
N GLU A 100 -20.58 -11.60 14.36
CA GLU A 100 -20.81 -10.23 14.89
C GLU A 100 -19.78 -9.22 14.36
N VAL A 101 -18.61 -9.69 13.92
CA VAL A 101 -17.53 -8.86 13.38
C VAL A 101 -17.74 -8.59 11.88
N CYS A 102 -18.56 -9.37 11.18
CA CYS A 102 -18.72 -9.25 9.73
C CYS A 102 -19.13 -7.84 9.27
N ALA A 103 -20.08 -7.21 9.98
CA ALA A 103 -20.51 -5.85 9.68
C ALA A 103 -19.36 -4.84 9.90
N LEU A 104 -18.67 -4.95 11.03
CA LEU A 104 -17.48 -4.14 11.34
C LEU A 104 -16.38 -4.33 10.29
N ALA A 105 -16.15 -5.55 9.82
CA ALA A 105 -15.15 -5.85 8.80
C ALA A 105 -15.51 -5.26 7.44
N GLY A 106 -16.80 -5.29 7.06
CA GLY A 106 -17.30 -4.61 5.87
C GLY A 106 -17.14 -3.09 5.96
N GLU A 107 -17.47 -2.49 7.11
CA GLU A 107 -17.28 -1.06 7.35
C GLU A 107 -15.80 -0.66 7.33
N ALA A 108 -14.94 -1.40 8.05
CA ALA A 108 -13.50 -1.17 8.06
C ALA A 108 -12.91 -1.24 6.63
N TYR A 109 -13.39 -2.19 5.83
CA TYR A 109 -13.01 -2.32 4.43
C TYR A 109 -13.41 -1.12 3.59
N LEU A 110 -14.66 -0.65 3.69
CA LEU A 110 -15.08 0.55 2.97
C LEU A 110 -14.32 1.80 3.45
N ALA A 111 -14.19 1.97 4.76
CA ALA A 111 -13.46 3.09 5.36
C ALA A 111 -11.98 3.12 4.93
N PHE A 112 -11.36 1.95 4.71
CA PHE A 112 -9.97 1.86 4.27
C PHE A 112 -9.82 2.47 2.87
N TYR A 113 -10.75 2.14 1.96
CA TYR A 113 -10.77 2.68 0.61
C TYR A 113 -11.33 4.10 0.51
N SER A 114 -12.04 4.58 1.55
CA SER A 114 -12.37 6.00 1.75
C SER A 114 -11.23 6.80 2.39
N GLY A 115 -10.04 6.22 2.60
CA GLY A 115 -8.85 6.92 3.10
C GLY A 115 -8.67 6.92 4.62
N TYR A 116 -9.56 6.29 5.40
CA TYR A 116 -9.46 6.19 6.86
C TYR A 116 -8.67 4.94 7.29
N ARG A 117 -7.48 4.75 6.71
CA ARG A 117 -6.69 3.50 6.83
C ARG A 117 -6.38 3.11 8.28
N ALA A 118 -5.92 4.06 9.09
CA ALA A 118 -5.59 3.81 10.50
C ALA A 118 -6.82 3.35 11.30
N ALA A 119 -7.97 4.00 11.10
CA ALA A 119 -9.22 3.63 11.76
C ALA A 119 -9.65 2.21 11.36
N SER A 120 -9.62 1.89 10.06
CA SER A 120 -9.92 0.56 9.55
C SER A 120 -9.04 -0.54 10.14
N ILE A 121 -7.73 -0.32 10.19
CA ILE A 121 -6.79 -1.28 10.77
C ILE A 121 -7.05 -1.44 12.27
N SER A 122 -7.25 -0.34 12.99
CA SER A 122 -7.51 -0.35 14.44
C SER A 122 -8.78 -1.12 14.80
N ALA A 123 -9.81 -1.06 13.97
CA ALA A 123 -11.07 -1.78 14.17
C ALA A 123 -10.89 -3.32 14.07
N LEU A 124 -9.96 -3.79 13.24
CA LEU A 124 -9.76 -5.22 12.99
C LEU A 124 -8.77 -5.89 13.95
N ILE A 125 -7.86 -5.14 14.60
CA ILE A 125 -6.89 -5.73 15.53
C ILE A 125 -7.58 -6.48 16.69
N PRO A 126 -8.55 -5.89 17.42
CA PRO A 126 -9.24 -6.57 18.52
C PRO A 126 -10.09 -7.76 18.07
N ALA A 127 -10.53 -7.78 16.81
CA ALA A 127 -11.41 -8.82 16.29
C ALA A 127 -10.76 -10.21 16.27
N ILE A 128 -9.43 -10.29 16.13
CA ILE A 128 -8.70 -11.56 16.19
C ILE A 128 -8.77 -12.15 17.61
N GLU A 129 -8.54 -11.33 18.63
CA GLU A 129 -8.61 -11.75 20.05
C GLU A 129 -10.04 -12.13 20.45
N GLY A 130 -11.02 -11.33 20.03
CA GLY A 130 -12.44 -11.60 20.26
C GLY A 130 -12.90 -12.88 19.55
N GLY A 131 -12.46 -13.12 18.32
CA GLY A 131 -12.73 -14.36 17.58
C GLY A 131 -12.18 -15.58 18.30
N LEU A 132 -10.89 -15.57 18.66
CA LEU A 132 -10.26 -16.66 19.42
C LEU A 132 -10.99 -16.96 20.74
N THR A 133 -11.37 -15.92 21.48
CA THR A 133 -12.09 -16.09 22.75
C THR A 133 -13.48 -16.70 22.56
N ARG A 134 -14.19 -16.36 21.48
CA ARG A 134 -15.49 -16.96 21.15
C ARG A 134 -15.40 -18.39 20.63
N ILE A 135 -14.28 -18.81 20.02
CA ILE A 135 -14.05 -20.21 19.63
C ILE A 135 -14.03 -21.11 20.89
N VAL A 136 -13.26 -20.72 21.92
CA VAL A 136 -13.07 -21.52 23.16
C VAL A 136 -14.15 -21.22 24.23
N SER A 137 -15.41 -20.99 23.80
CA SER A 137 -16.53 -20.55 24.65
C SER A 137 -16.68 -21.28 25.99
N GLY A 138 -17.30 -20.63 27.00
CA GLY A 138 -17.63 -21.22 28.30
C GLY A 138 -16.65 -20.86 29.41
N SER A 139 -16.43 -21.77 30.37
CA SER A 139 -15.48 -21.62 31.49
C SER A 139 -14.02 -21.42 31.04
N GLU A 140 -13.75 -21.67 29.76
CA GLU A 140 -12.44 -21.59 29.15
C GLU A 140 -12.16 -20.21 28.51
N SER A 141 -13.17 -19.33 28.51
CA SER A 141 -13.04 -17.96 28.01
C SER A 141 -12.12 -17.08 28.88
N GLU A 142 -11.83 -17.47 30.12
CA GLU A 142 -10.91 -16.76 31.02
C GLU A 142 -9.45 -17.19 30.87
N LEU A 143 -9.17 -18.22 30.06
CA LEU A 143 -7.81 -18.70 29.86
C LEU A 143 -6.90 -17.63 29.23
N PRO A 144 -5.60 -17.60 29.56
CA PRO A 144 -4.63 -16.74 28.90
C PRO A 144 -4.64 -16.96 27.39
N ILE A 145 -4.47 -15.88 26.62
CA ILE A 145 -4.57 -15.93 25.14
C ILE A 145 -3.64 -16.96 24.52
N GLY A 146 -2.42 -17.14 25.04
CA GLY A 146 -1.47 -18.15 24.58
C GLY A 146 -2.03 -19.58 24.68
N VAL A 147 -2.67 -19.90 25.80
CA VAL A 147 -3.28 -21.22 26.05
C VAL A 147 -4.49 -21.46 25.15
N LYS A 148 -5.32 -20.43 24.92
CA LYS A 148 -6.42 -20.49 23.96
C LYS A 148 -5.92 -20.81 22.56
N ILE A 149 -4.84 -20.14 22.12
CA ILE A 149 -4.23 -20.37 20.81
C ILE A 149 -3.76 -21.82 20.70
N ASP A 150 -3.01 -22.32 21.69
CA ASP A 150 -2.50 -23.69 21.65
C ASP A 150 -3.63 -24.70 21.51
N ARG A 151 -4.64 -24.60 22.38
CA ARG A 151 -5.79 -25.50 22.39
C ARG A 151 -6.57 -25.52 21.09
N VAL A 152 -6.89 -24.34 20.53
CA VAL A 152 -7.63 -24.24 19.27
C VAL A 152 -6.84 -24.92 18.15
N ILE A 153 -5.54 -24.65 18.07
CA ILE A 153 -4.71 -25.18 17.00
C ILE A 153 -4.41 -26.67 17.21
N ASP A 154 -4.24 -27.14 18.45
CA ASP A 154 -4.01 -28.55 18.76
C ASP A 154 -5.21 -29.40 18.30
N CYS A 155 -6.44 -28.96 18.60
CA CYS A 155 -7.66 -29.60 18.10
C CYS A 155 -7.73 -29.62 16.55
N CYS A 156 -7.37 -28.51 15.90
CA CYS A 156 -7.30 -28.46 14.43
C CYS A 156 -6.27 -29.45 13.86
N ILE A 157 -5.10 -29.56 14.49
CA ILE A 157 -4.04 -30.50 14.10
C ILE A 157 -4.50 -31.95 14.31
N GLU A 158 -5.14 -32.26 15.43
CA GLU A 158 -5.70 -33.59 15.68
C GLU A 158 -6.74 -33.99 14.61
N ASN A 159 -7.65 -33.07 14.27
CA ASN A 159 -8.65 -33.30 13.23
C ASN A 159 -8.03 -33.46 11.84
N ALA A 160 -7.02 -32.66 11.51
CA ALA A 160 -6.25 -32.82 10.27
C ALA A 160 -5.46 -34.13 10.23
N ALA A 161 -4.85 -34.55 11.33
CA ALA A 161 -4.11 -35.80 11.44
C ALA A 161 -5.01 -37.01 11.24
N ARG A 162 -6.21 -37.02 11.86
CA ARG A 162 -7.22 -38.06 11.64
C ARG A 162 -7.65 -38.10 10.17
N LEU A 163 -7.92 -36.95 9.56
CA LEU A 163 -8.32 -36.88 8.15
C LEU A 163 -7.19 -37.24 7.17
N HIS A 164 -5.93 -36.99 7.52
CA HIS A 164 -4.77 -37.44 6.73
C HIS A 164 -4.79 -38.96 6.50
N TYR A 165 -5.27 -39.71 7.48
CA TYR A 165 -5.43 -41.15 7.42
C TYR A 165 -6.86 -41.60 7.17
N GLU A 166 -7.71 -40.75 6.59
CA GLU A 166 -9.11 -41.07 6.26
C GLU A 166 -9.92 -41.58 7.48
N ARG A 167 -9.60 -41.05 8.68
CA ARG A 167 -10.15 -41.47 9.98
C ARG A 167 -9.87 -42.94 10.35
N MET A 168 -8.93 -43.61 9.69
CA MET A 168 -8.46 -44.94 10.08
C MET A 168 -7.68 -44.87 11.40
N TRP A 169 -7.71 -45.96 12.17
CA TRP A 169 -6.84 -46.11 13.33
C TRP A 169 -5.38 -46.21 12.87
N VAL A 170 -4.52 -45.42 13.53
CA VAL A 170 -3.06 -45.41 13.39
C VAL A 170 -2.44 -45.28 14.78
N PRO A 171 -1.20 -45.76 15.00
CA PRO A 171 -0.50 -45.51 16.26
C PRO A 171 -0.29 -44.01 16.52
N GLN A 172 -0.32 -43.59 17.79
CA GLN A 172 -0.33 -42.18 18.17
C GLN A 172 0.89 -41.39 17.67
N ASP A 173 2.05 -42.02 17.57
CA ASP A 173 3.28 -41.39 17.10
C ASP A 173 3.13 -40.81 15.67
N TYR A 174 2.24 -41.40 14.86
CA TYR A 174 1.94 -40.97 13.48
C TYR A 174 0.91 -39.85 13.40
N LEU A 175 0.22 -39.53 14.50
CA LEU A 175 -0.75 -38.43 14.57
C LEU A 175 -0.14 -37.13 15.10
N THR A 176 1.12 -37.18 15.53
CA THR A 176 1.80 -36.02 16.10
C THR A 176 2.05 -34.93 15.07
N LYS A 177 1.98 -33.68 15.51
CA LYS A 177 2.41 -32.52 14.73
C LYS A 177 3.81 -32.74 14.15
N ASP A 178 4.76 -33.17 14.97
CA ASP A 178 6.16 -33.29 14.56
C ASP A 178 6.38 -34.30 13.44
N TYR A 179 5.60 -35.37 13.43
CA TYR A 179 5.61 -36.36 12.36
C TYR A 179 4.96 -35.84 11.07
N LEU A 180 3.82 -35.15 11.18
CA LEU A 180 3.03 -34.71 10.02
C LEU A 180 3.43 -33.34 9.46
N LEU A 181 4.25 -32.55 10.16
CA LEU A 181 4.62 -31.18 9.74
C LEU A 181 5.18 -31.10 8.32
N GLY A 182 5.98 -32.09 7.92
CA GLY A 182 6.57 -32.19 6.57
C GLY A 182 5.74 -32.97 5.55
N GLN A 183 4.55 -33.42 5.93
CA GLN A 183 3.72 -34.35 5.16
C GLN A 183 2.31 -33.84 4.89
N ASP A 184 1.76 -33.01 5.77
CA ASP A 184 0.42 -32.46 5.65
C ASP A 184 0.44 -30.92 5.61
N GLU A 185 0.01 -30.35 4.47
CA GLU A 185 0.02 -28.91 4.26
C GLU A 185 -0.94 -28.16 5.20
N ARG A 186 -2.01 -28.82 5.69
CA ARG A 186 -2.97 -28.21 6.63
C ARG A 186 -2.33 -28.05 8.00
N ILE A 187 -1.67 -29.11 8.49
CA ILE A 187 -0.94 -29.08 9.76
C ILE A 187 0.19 -28.05 9.71
N PHE A 188 0.92 -27.98 8.60
CA PHE A 188 1.94 -26.95 8.40
C PHE A 188 1.37 -25.52 8.46
N ALA A 189 0.23 -25.27 7.81
CA ALA A 189 -0.42 -23.97 7.83
C ALA A 189 -0.98 -23.62 9.22
N PHE A 190 -1.61 -24.57 9.93
CA PHE A 190 -2.09 -24.39 11.30
C PHE A 190 -0.95 -24.05 12.27
N GLU A 191 0.18 -24.77 12.19
CA GLU A 191 1.32 -24.53 13.07
C GLU A 191 2.00 -23.18 12.78
N THR A 192 2.16 -22.81 11.51
CA THR A 192 2.72 -21.49 11.18
C THR A 192 1.79 -20.35 11.62
N PHE A 193 0.47 -20.56 11.59
CA PHE A 193 -0.50 -19.61 12.14
C PHE A 193 -0.41 -19.50 13.67
N ARG A 194 -0.29 -20.63 14.40
CA ARG A 194 0.02 -20.65 15.85
C ARG A 194 1.27 -19.82 16.15
N CYS A 195 2.36 -20.10 15.43
CA CYS A 195 3.62 -19.40 15.61
C CYS A 195 3.47 -17.90 15.38
N TRP A 196 2.74 -17.47 14.35
CA TRP A 196 2.49 -16.06 14.09
C TRP A 196 1.67 -15.39 15.21
N LEU A 197 0.59 -16.04 15.66
CA LEU A 197 -0.24 -15.53 16.76
C LEU A 197 0.59 -15.32 18.03
N GLN A 198 1.38 -16.31 18.44
CA GLN A 198 2.13 -16.25 19.70
C GLN A 198 3.42 -15.42 19.62
N LYS A 199 4.18 -15.53 18.53
CA LYS A 199 5.52 -14.95 18.38
C LYS A 199 5.54 -13.64 17.59
N SER A 200 4.38 -13.14 17.18
CA SER A 200 4.29 -11.85 16.48
C SER A 200 3.07 -11.06 16.91
N PHE A 201 1.86 -11.59 16.76
CA PHE A 201 0.65 -10.79 16.98
C PHE A 201 0.35 -10.53 18.47
N PHE A 202 0.47 -11.53 19.34
CA PHE A 202 0.25 -11.42 20.79
C PHE A 202 1.53 -11.45 21.63
N GLN A 203 2.69 -11.26 21.00
CA GLN A 203 3.94 -11.17 21.75
C GLN A 203 3.93 -9.94 22.67
N LYS A 204 4.45 -10.06 23.89
CA LYS A 204 4.52 -8.95 24.84
C LYS A 204 5.37 -7.81 24.27
N THR A 205 4.99 -6.56 24.52
CA THR A 205 5.68 -5.37 23.97
C THR A 205 7.18 -5.37 24.23
N GLY A 206 7.64 -5.73 25.44
CA GLY A 206 9.07 -5.76 25.77
C GLY A 206 9.88 -6.84 25.07
N GLU A 207 9.22 -7.84 24.46
CA GLU A 207 9.86 -8.93 23.74
C GLU A 207 9.71 -8.78 22.21
N TYR A 208 8.89 -7.83 21.76
CA TYR A 208 8.56 -7.65 20.35
C TYR A 208 9.61 -6.77 19.67
N ASP A 209 10.37 -7.38 18.75
CA ASP A 209 11.54 -6.78 18.09
C ASP A 209 11.25 -6.38 16.63
N GLY A 210 10.00 -6.09 16.35
CA GLY A 210 9.46 -6.44 15.06
C GLY A 210 9.19 -5.29 14.08
N VAL A 211 9.71 -5.38 12.85
CA VAL A 211 9.55 -4.39 11.76
C VAL A 211 8.12 -4.07 11.27
N THR A 212 7.20 -5.05 11.13
CA THR A 212 5.82 -4.73 10.67
C THR A 212 4.97 -3.95 11.68
N TRP A 213 5.39 -3.91 12.95
CA TRP A 213 4.66 -3.36 14.10
C TRP A 213 3.20 -3.81 14.29
N LEU A 214 2.71 -4.76 13.47
CA LEU A 214 1.42 -5.43 13.64
C LEU A 214 1.50 -6.38 14.83
N ASN A 215 1.23 -5.82 16.00
CA ASN A 215 1.19 -6.49 17.28
C ASN A 215 0.10 -5.86 18.15
N ARG A 216 -0.71 -6.70 18.79
CA ARG A 216 -1.87 -6.30 19.58
C ARG A 216 -1.49 -5.41 20.77
N HIS A 217 -0.40 -5.74 21.47
CA HIS A 217 0.03 -5.00 22.66
C HIS A 217 0.70 -3.68 22.29
N VAL A 218 1.51 -3.65 21.23
CA VAL A 218 2.07 -2.42 20.65
C VAL A 218 0.95 -1.44 20.31
N PHE A 219 -0.10 -1.93 19.65
CA PHE A 219 -1.30 -1.16 19.34
C PHE A 219 -2.02 -0.69 20.61
N ALA A 220 -2.33 -1.59 21.55
CA ALA A 220 -3.09 -1.25 22.76
C ALA A 220 -2.41 -0.18 23.62
N HIS A 221 -1.09 -0.25 23.71
CA HIS A 221 -0.29 0.68 24.50
C HIS A 221 0.17 1.91 23.71
N GLY A 222 -0.18 2.01 22.42
CA GLY A 222 0.19 3.15 21.57
C GLY A 222 1.70 3.37 21.42
N THR A 223 2.50 2.32 21.58
CA THR A 223 3.98 2.43 21.66
C THR A 223 4.67 2.72 20.32
N HIS A 224 3.98 2.51 19.20
CA HIS A 224 4.45 2.85 17.85
C HIS A 224 3.24 3.12 16.94
N SER A 225 3.43 3.86 15.84
CA SER A 225 2.39 4.16 14.82
C SER A 225 2.39 3.25 13.60
N ASP A 226 3.45 2.47 13.35
CA ASP A 226 3.68 1.74 12.09
C ASP A 226 2.74 0.55 11.89
N TRP A 227 1.98 0.19 12.91
CA TRP A 227 0.87 -0.75 12.75
C TRP A 227 -0.16 -0.23 11.73
N GLN A 228 -0.21 1.07 11.47
CA GLN A 228 -1.11 1.74 10.52
C GLN A 228 -0.71 1.55 9.04
N GLU A 229 0.42 0.90 8.77
CA GLU A 229 0.89 0.60 7.42
C GLU A 229 -0.16 -0.14 6.59
N SER A 230 -0.34 0.29 5.33
CA SER A 230 -1.42 -0.18 4.46
C SER A 230 -1.48 -1.71 4.28
N GLY A 231 -0.31 -2.36 4.21
CA GLY A 231 -0.22 -3.82 4.09
C GLY A 231 -0.79 -4.57 5.30
N ASN A 232 -0.86 -3.94 6.48
CA ASN A 232 -1.43 -4.56 7.68
C ASN A 232 -2.94 -4.74 7.59
N PHE A 233 -3.64 -3.91 6.82
CA PHE A 233 -5.06 -4.10 6.58
C PHE A 233 -5.35 -5.44 5.87
N SER A 234 -4.68 -5.69 4.74
CA SER A 234 -4.82 -6.95 4.00
C SER A 234 -4.41 -8.16 4.84
N ARG A 235 -3.35 -8.03 5.65
CA ARG A 235 -2.96 -9.06 6.63
C ARG A 235 -4.10 -9.36 7.60
N LEU A 236 -4.70 -8.35 8.23
CA LEU A 236 -5.78 -8.55 9.19
C LEU A 236 -7.00 -9.22 8.56
N VAL A 237 -7.38 -8.84 7.34
CA VAL A 237 -8.48 -9.50 6.60
C VAL A 237 -8.17 -10.98 6.37
N VAL A 238 -6.96 -11.31 5.90
CA VAL A 238 -6.53 -12.70 5.66
C VAL A 238 -6.44 -13.48 6.97
N ALA A 239 -5.97 -12.87 8.05
CA ALA A 239 -5.88 -13.50 9.37
C ALA A 239 -7.26 -13.81 9.94
N LEU A 240 -8.25 -12.90 9.78
CA LEU A 240 -9.63 -13.15 10.18
C LEU A 240 -10.29 -14.26 9.34
N ALA A 241 -10.05 -14.28 8.02
CA ALA A 241 -10.54 -15.37 7.18
C ALA A 241 -9.90 -16.71 7.56
N THR A 242 -8.59 -16.69 7.88
CA THR A 242 -7.87 -17.86 8.39
C THR A 242 -8.45 -18.32 9.73
N LEU A 243 -8.78 -17.39 10.63
CA LEU A 243 -9.42 -17.70 11.90
C LEU A 243 -10.81 -18.33 11.72
N ALA A 244 -11.59 -17.89 10.72
CA ALA A 244 -12.85 -18.53 10.34
C ALA A 244 -12.66 -19.98 9.87
N LEU A 245 -11.60 -20.22 9.08
CA LEU A 245 -11.22 -21.58 8.68
C LEU A 245 -10.81 -22.41 9.89
N ILE A 246 -9.97 -21.88 10.78
CA ILE A 246 -9.54 -22.53 12.03
C ILE A 246 -10.75 -22.94 12.87
N GLU A 247 -11.73 -22.05 13.10
CA GLU A 247 -12.96 -22.41 13.80
C GLU A 247 -13.68 -23.60 13.14
N SER A 248 -13.82 -23.59 11.81
CA SER A 248 -14.50 -24.68 11.12
C SER A 248 -13.80 -26.04 11.26
N TRP A 249 -12.49 -26.05 11.46
CA TRP A 249 -11.68 -27.25 11.70
C TRP A 249 -11.67 -27.66 13.17
N TYR A 250 -11.70 -26.69 14.08
CA TYR A 250 -11.86 -26.90 15.52
C TYR A 250 -13.19 -27.59 15.82
N ASP A 251 -14.30 -27.14 15.22
CA ASP A 251 -15.65 -27.70 15.43
C ASP A 251 -15.98 -28.90 14.49
N GLU A 252 -15.03 -29.38 13.66
CA GLU A 252 -15.23 -30.41 12.61
C GLU A 252 -16.34 -30.11 11.57
N THR A 253 -16.88 -28.89 11.55
CA THR A 253 -17.97 -28.51 10.62
C THR A 253 -17.48 -28.33 9.18
N HIS A 254 -16.20 -27.95 9.00
CA HIS A 254 -15.57 -27.70 7.71
C HIS A 254 -16.35 -26.76 6.77
N VAL A 255 -17.16 -25.85 7.34
CA VAL A 255 -18.02 -24.93 6.57
C VAL A 255 -17.24 -23.92 5.74
N VAL A 256 -16.00 -23.60 6.14
CA VAL A 256 -15.08 -22.77 5.36
C VAL A 256 -14.19 -23.68 4.51
N SER A 257 -14.25 -23.49 3.19
CA SER A 257 -13.51 -24.30 2.23
C SER A 257 -12.01 -23.98 2.25
N LEU A 258 -11.18 -25.01 2.08
CA LEU A 258 -9.74 -24.86 1.77
C LEU A 258 -9.51 -24.31 0.36
N PHE A 259 -10.45 -24.54 -0.56
CA PHE A 259 -10.46 -23.90 -1.88
C PHE A 259 -11.08 -22.52 -1.77
N PHE A 260 -10.40 -21.51 -2.30
CA PHE A 260 -10.90 -20.15 -2.30
C PHE A 260 -12.20 -20.09 -3.10
N PRO A 261 -13.31 -19.60 -2.53
CA PRO A 261 -14.59 -19.60 -3.21
C PRO A 261 -14.60 -18.56 -4.33
N GLU A 262 -15.35 -18.85 -5.39
CA GLU A 262 -15.67 -17.84 -6.39
C GLU A 262 -16.48 -16.69 -5.77
N MET A 263 -16.32 -15.50 -6.38
CA MET A 263 -16.99 -14.28 -5.93
C MET A 263 -18.50 -14.37 -6.23
N ASN A 264 -19.33 -14.35 -5.18
CA ASN A 264 -20.78 -14.30 -5.27
C ASN A 264 -21.30 -12.84 -5.28
N GLU A 265 -22.63 -12.67 -5.31
CA GLU A 265 -23.23 -11.32 -5.36
C GLU A 265 -22.97 -10.47 -4.11
N ASP A 266 -22.90 -11.07 -2.91
CA ASP A 266 -22.59 -10.34 -1.67
C ASP A 266 -21.18 -9.75 -1.68
N SER A 267 -20.17 -10.55 -2.05
CA SER A 267 -18.78 -10.09 -2.13
C SER A 267 -18.55 -9.16 -3.31
N LYS A 268 -19.23 -9.40 -4.43
CA LYS A 268 -19.22 -8.50 -5.59
C LYS A 268 -19.80 -7.13 -5.26
N LEU A 269 -20.90 -7.08 -4.48
CA LEU A 269 -21.47 -5.81 -4.02
C LEU A 269 -20.47 -5.05 -3.14
N LEU A 270 -19.86 -5.73 -2.14
CA LEU A 270 -18.85 -5.11 -1.28
C LEU A 270 -17.62 -4.63 -2.07
N TRP A 271 -17.16 -5.42 -3.04
CA TRP A 271 -16.10 -5.06 -3.97
C TRP A 271 -16.43 -3.80 -4.80
N GLN A 272 -17.63 -3.74 -5.38
CA GLN A 272 -18.10 -2.59 -6.15
C GLN A 272 -18.23 -1.34 -5.29
N GLN A 273 -18.72 -1.47 -4.05
CA GLN A 273 -18.79 -0.37 -3.10
C GLN A 273 -17.40 0.18 -2.78
N ALA A 274 -16.40 -0.67 -2.55
CA ALA A 274 -15.04 -0.22 -2.30
C ALA A 274 -14.40 0.47 -3.52
N LEU A 275 -14.66 -0.01 -4.75
CA LEU A 275 -14.23 0.70 -5.96
C LEU A 275 -14.86 2.09 -6.06
N LEU A 276 -16.15 2.22 -5.76
CA LEU A 276 -16.84 3.51 -5.73
C LEU A 276 -16.23 4.44 -4.68
N GLN A 277 -15.99 3.95 -3.47
CA GLN A 277 -15.37 4.71 -2.39
C GLN A 277 -13.97 5.20 -2.77
N ALA A 278 -13.14 4.34 -3.37
CA ALA A 278 -11.81 4.71 -3.84
C ALA A 278 -11.87 5.81 -4.91
N ASN A 279 -12.79 5.71 -5.87
CA ASN A 279 -12.97 6.71 -6.92
C ASN A 279 -13.48 8.06 -6.37
N ALA A 280 -14.44 8.01 -5.44
CA ALA A 280 -14.94 9.19 -4.75
C ALA A 280 -13.83 9.87 -3.93
N GLN A 281 -13.03 9.07 -3.22
CA GLN A 281 -11.93 9.56 -2.41
C GLN A 281 -10.84 10.23 -3.25
N MET A 282 -10.51 9.68 -4.42
CA MET A 282 -9.58 10.33 -5.36
C MET A 282 -10.10 11.71 -5.79
N SER A 283 -11.39 11.79 -6.10
CA SER A 283 -12.04 13.05 -6.49
C SER A 283 -12.02 14.07 -5.35
N LEU A 284 -12.30 13.62 -4.12
CA LEU A 284 -12.25 14.46 -2.91
C LEU A 284 -10.83 15.01 -2.69
N LYS A 285 -9.81 14.15 -2.76
CA LYS A 285 -8.41 14.56 -2.57
C LYS A 285 -7.94 15.58 -3.60
N LEU A 286 -8.36 15.45 -4.87
CA LEU A 286 -8.09 16.45 -5.91
C LEU A 286 -8.82 17.79 -5.68
N ILE A 287 -9.99 17.78 -5.02
CA ILE A 287 -10.70 19.01 -4.65
C ILE A 287 -10.04 19.69 -3.45
N GLU A 288 -9.75 18.92 -2.39
CA GLU A 288 -9.03 19.37 -1.20
C GLU A 288 -7.70 20.03 -1.57
N GLU A 289 -6.91 19.36 -2.40
CA GLU A 289 -5.61 19.85 -2.86
C GLU A 289 -5.72 21.21 -3.58
N ARG A 290 -6.70 21.37 -4.47
CA ARG A 290 -6.96 22.66 -5.15
C ARG A 290 -7.37 23.76 -4.16
N CYS A 291 -8.17 23.41 -3.16
CA CYS A 291 -8.55 24.35 -2.10
C CYS A 291 -7.35 24.78 -1.25
N TYR A 292 -6.51 23.84 -0.84
CA TYR A 292 -5.29 24.15 -0.07
C TYR A 292 -4.34 25.02 -0.87
N GLN A 293 -4.09 24.68 -2.14
CA GLN A 293 -3.25 25.48 -3.03
C GLN A 293 -3.74 26.92 -3.17
N LYS A 294 -5.06 27.13 -3.34
CA LYS A 294 -5.68 28.47 -3.44
C LYS A 294 -5.40 29.34 -2.22
N HIS A 295 -5.27 28.73 -1.05
CA HIS A 295 -5.03 29.43 0.23
C HIS A 295 -3.58 29.34 0.70
N GLY A 296 -2.66 28.83 -0.12
CA GLY A 296 -1.25 28.70 0.23
C GLY A 296 -0.99 27.72 1.38
N ARG A 297 -1.81 26.68 1.51
CA ARG A 297 -1.69 25.64 2.55
C ARG A 297 -1.31 24.31 1.93
N LEU A 298 -0.73 23.44 2.73
CA LEU A 298 -0.54 22.03 2.41
C LEU A 298 -1.70 21.21 2.97
N VAL A 299 -1.85 19.99 2.45
CA VAL A 299 -2.68 18.97 3.08
C VAL A 299 -2.22 18.80 4.53
N PRO A 300 -3.13 18.86 5.52
CA PRO A 300 -2.79 18.57 6.90
C PRO A 300 -2.16 17.19 7.02
N GLU A 301 -1.13 17.08 7.85
CA GLU A 301 -0.49 15.79 8.11
C GLU A 301 -1.49 14.85 8.81
N MET A 302 -1.78 13.73 8.14
CA MET A 302 -2.54 12.63 8.72
C MET A 302 -1.59 11.45 8.91
N PRO A 303 -1.84 10.55 9.88
CA PRO A 303 -0.96 9.42 10.17
C PRO A 303 -0.64 8.49 8.99
N THR A 304 -1.43 8.53 7.92
CA THR A 304 -1.31 7.62 6.76
C THR A 304 -1.23 8.33 5.41
N ASP A 305 -1.32 9.65 5.39
CA ASP A 305 -1.25 10.48 4.18
C ASP A 305 -0.97 11.94 4.55
N ASP A 306 0.20 12.43 4.21
CA ASP A 306 0.59 13.84 4.32
C ASP A 306 0.39 14.60 2.99
N GLY A 307 -0.20 13.95 1.98
CA GLY A 307 -0.40 14.46 0.63
C GLY A 307 0.85 14.46 -0.25
N ALA A 308 2.03 14.05 0.24
CA ALA A 308 3.28 14.16 -0.51
C ALA A 308 3.22 13.40 -1.84
N PHE A 309 2.67 12.19 -1.85
CA PHE A 309 2.54 11.39 -3.08
C PHE A 309 1.69 12.09 -4.14
N LEU A 310 0.52 12.62 -3.74
CA LEU A 310 -0.36 13.36 -4.64
C LEU A 310 0.34 14.62 -5.17
N ARG A 311 1.04 15.36 -4.30
CA ARG A 311 1.83 16.52 -4.72
C ARG A 311 2.90 16.15 -5.74
N LYS A 312 3.69 15.11 -5.50
CA LYS A 312 4.71 14.63 -6.44
C LYS A 312 4.12 14.25 -7.80
N ALA A 313 2.98 13.55 -7.81
CA ALA A 313 2.30 13.16 -9.05
C ALA A 313 1.85 14.39 -9.85
N LEU A 314 1.15 15.32 -9.20
CA LEU A 314 0.67 16.55 -9.83
C LEU A 314 1.83 17.44 -10.29
N LEU A 315 2.89 17.56 -9.48
CA LEU A 315 4.07 18.34 -9.81
C LEU A 315 4.81 17.74 -11.01
N SER A 316 4.91 16.42 -11.10
CA SER A 316 5.53 15.73 -12.24
C SER A 316 4.71 15.94 -13.52
N GLU A 317 3.39 15.77 -13.45
CA GLU A 317 2.49 15.95 -14.59
C GLU A 317 2.56 17.38 -15.13
N GLU A 318 2.43 18.37 -14.25
CA GLU A 318 2.48 19.79 -14.65
C GLU A 318 3.89 20.25 -15.04
N CYS A 319 4.95 19.69 -14.45
CA CYS A 319 6.31 19.93 -14.89
C CYS A 319 6.48 19.54 -16.37
N ILE A 320 6.02 18.35 -16.74
CA ILE A 320 6.06 17.89 -18.14
C ILE A 320 5.24 18.82 -19.04
N LYS A 321 4.02 19.15 -18.62
CA LYS A 321 3.06 19.89 -19.44
C LYS A 321 3.42 21.37 -19.63
N ASP A 322 3.72 22.06 -18.53
CA ASP A 322 3.78 23.53 -18.47
C ASP A 322 5.21 24.08 -18.39
N LEU A 323 6.23 23.23 -18.14
CA LEU A 323 7.64 23.65 -18.13
C LEU A 323 8.47 22.95 -19.22
N VAL A 324 8.48 21.62 -19.25
CA VAL A 324 9.34 20.84 -20.15
C VAL A 324 8.92 20.99 -21.61
N ARG A 325 7.63 20.88 -21.92
CA ARG A 325 7.13 21.07 -23.29
C ARG A 325 7.48 22.47 -23.83
N PRO A 326 7.19 23.59 -23.12
CA PRO A 326 7.62 24.92 -23.56
C PRO A 326 9.14 25.08 -23.74
N LEU A 327 9.96 24.49 -22.87
CA LEU A 327 11.42 24.52 -23.00
C LEU A 327 11.91 23.76 -24.24
N ARG A 328 11.35 22.57 -24.49
CA ARG A 328 11.64 21.79 -25.71
C ARG A 328 11.17 22.53 -26.96
N ASP A 329 9.98 23.11 -26.91
CA ASP A 329 9.47 23.97 -27.97
C ASP A 329 10.40 25.16 -28.20
N ALA A 330 11.03 25.73 -27.16
CA ALA A 330 12.02 26.79 -27.28
C ALA A 330 13.39 26.35 -27.80
N GLY A 331 13.59 25.05 -28.03
CA GLY A 331 14.80 24.46 -28.62
C GLY A 331 15.80 23.89 -27.60
N TRP A 332 15.42 23.73 -26.34
CA TRP A 332 16.27 23.17 -25.30
C TRP A 332 16.15 21.65 -25.21
N MET A 333 17.27 20.98 -24.94
CA MET A 333 17.27 19.61 -24.43
C MET A 333 17.03 19.67 -22.92
N VAL A 334 16.10 18.86 -22.42
CA VAL A 334 15.59 19.01 -21.04
C VAL A 334 15.74 17.69 -20.28
N GLU A 335 16.44 17.76 -19.16
CA GLU A 335 16.55 16.71 -18.13
C GLU A 335 15.69 17.09 -16.93
N VAL A 336 14.84 16.17 -16.47
CA VAL A 336 13.90 16.39 -15.37
C VAL A 336 14.38 15.57 -14.18
N GLY A 337 14.61 16.22 -13.04
CA GLY A 337 14.88 15.52 -11.78
C GLY A 337 13.61 14.93 -11.17
N GLU A 338 13.77 14.12 -10.13
CA GLU A 338 12.63 13.70 -9.32
C GLU A 338 12.15 14.86 -8.43
N PRO A 339 10.83 14.93 -8.12
CA PRO A 339 10.34 15.76 -7.03
C PRO A 339 11.09 15.47 -5.72
N ASP A 340 11.29 16.49 -4.89
CA ASP A 340 11.85 16.31 -3.55
C ASP A 340 10.98 15.40 -2.67
N GLU A 341 11.51 14.95 -1.53
CA GLU A 341 10.85 13.98 -0.66
C GLU A 341 9.46 14.43 -0.20
N SER A 342 9.27 15.73 0.03
CA SER A 342 7.99 16.33 0.46
C SER A 342 7.07 16.72 -0.71
N GLY A 343 7.55 16.61 -1.96
CA GLY A 343 6.80 16.99 -3.16
C GLY A 343 6.56 18.49 -3.29
N LEU A 344 7.41 19.32 -2.69
CA LEU A 344 7.36 20.78 -2.74
C LEU A 344 8.00 21.34 -3.99
N TYR A 345 9.01 20.70 -4.58
CA TYR A 345 9.65 21.20 -5.79
C TYR A 345 10.30 20.11 -6.65
N VAL A 346 10.46 20.42 -7.94
CA VAL A 346 11.23 19.63 -8.90
C VAL A 346 12.21 20.54 -9.64
N LYS A 347 13.41 20.05 -9.94
CA LYS A 347 14.42 20.78 -10.72
C LYS A 347 14.48 20.26 -12.14
N VAL A 348 14.58 21.18 -13.08
CA VAL A 348 14.68 20.91 -14.51
C VAL A 348 15.95 21.57 -15.04
N VAL A 349 16.78 20.79 -15.72
CA VAL A 349 18.02 21.27 -16.35
C VAL A 349 17.81 21.37 -17.84
N ALA A 350 17.95 22.57 -18.39
CA ALA A 350 17.87 22.86 -19.81
C ALA A 350 19.28 23.06 -20.39
N LYS A 351 19.61 22.32 -21.45
CA LYS A 351 20.92 22.34 -22.12
C LYS A 351 20.75 22.63 -23.61
N ALA A 352 21.59 23.51 -24.14
CA ALA A 352 21.74 23.76 -25.57
C ALA A 352 23.15 24.28 -25.84
N VAL A 353 23.80 23.85 -26.92
CA VAL A 353 25.22 24.12 -27.30
C VAL A 353 25.90 25.25 -26.52
N GLY A 354 26.77 24.87 -25.57
CA GLY A 354 27.58 25.78 -24.76
C GLY A 354 26.84 26.53 -23.64
N GLN A 355 25.53 26.33 -23.49
CA GLN A 355 24.69 26.94 -22.46
C GLN A 355 23.90 25.89 -21.68
N GLN A 356 23.80 26.12 -20.38
CA GLN A 356 22.96 25.35 -19.47
C GLN A 356 22.36 26.30 -18.44
N PHE A 357 21.10 26.06 -18.09
CA PHE A 357 20.49 26.69 -16.94
C PHE A 357 19.51 25.74 -16.24
N THR A 358 19.26 26.01 -14.97
CA THR A 358 18.37 25.20 -14.13
C THR A 358 17.15 26.02 -13.75
N VAL A 359 15.97 25.40 -13.83
CA VAL A 359 14.70 25.99 -13.40
C VAL A 359 14.12 25.10 -12.32
N ALA A 360 13.69 25.70 -11.20
CA ALA A 360 12.89 24.99 -10.21
C ALA A 360 11.40 25.23 -10.49
N LEU A 361 10.58 24.20 -10.35
CA LEU A 361 9.13 24.31 -10.30
C LEU A 361 8.66 23.91 -8.90
N LEU A 362 8.10 24.87 -8.18
CA LEU A 362 7.46 24.68 -6.88
C LEU A 362 6.01 24.22 -7.05
N HIS A 363 5.55 23.43 -6.09
CA HIS A 363 4.17 22.97 -6.00
C HIS A 363 3.17 24.11 -5.77
N TYR A 364 3.56 25.18 -5.07
CA TYR A 364 2.73 26.36 -4.83
C TYR A 364 3.57 27.57 -4.36
N CYS A 365 3.00 28.77 -4.46
CA CYS A 365 3.69 30.04 -4.17
C CYS A 365 4.07 30.22 -2.68
N ALA A 366 3.23 29.78 -1.74
CA ALA A 366 3.42 30.01 -0.30
C ALA A 366 4.34 28.97 0.37
N THR A 367 5.41 28.61 -0.33
CA THR A 367 6.48 27.76 0.21
C THR A 367 7.40 28.59 1.10
N ASP A 368 8.03 27.98 2.11
CA ASP A 368 8.93 28.66 3.04
C ASP A 368 10.07 29.41 2.31
N ASN A 369 10.40 30.62 2.78
CA ASN A 369 11.44 31.47 2.17
C ASN A 369 12.82 30.79 2.16
N SER A 370 13.11 29.90 3.13
CA SER A 370 14.34 29.11 3.15
C SER A 370 14.51 28.24 1.90
N ILE A 371 13.41 27.66 1.39
CA ILE A 371 13.41 26.86 0.16
C ILE A 371 13.67 27.77 -1.04
N TYR A 372 13.06 28.96 -1.09
CA TYR A 372 13.35 29.93 -2.14
C TYR A 372 14.84 30.32 -2.18
N ARG A 373 15.45 30.59 -1.02
CA ARG A 373 16.88 30.93 -0.92
C ARG A 373 17.75 29.77 -1.42
N LYS A 374 17.49 28.54 -0.95
CA LYS A 374 18.18 27.32 -1.39
C LYS A 374 18.08 27.10 -2.91
N LEU A 375 16.91 27.36 -3.48
CA LEU A 375 16.72 27.22 -4.93
C LEU A 375 17.43 28.32 -5.72
N ALA A 376 17.44 29.55 -5.21
CA ALA A 376 18.09 30.69 -5.85
C ALA A 376 19.61 30.53 -6.00
N GLU A 377 20.26 29.75 -5.13
CA GLU A 377 21.69 29.43 -5.24
C GLU A 377 22.04 28.59 -6.48
N THR A 378 21.10 27.78 -6.97
CA THR A 378 21.35 26.78 -8.02
C THR A 378 20.48 26.93 -9.26
N CYS A 379 19.42 27.73 -9.21
CA CYS A 379 18.43 27.87 -10.27
C CYS A 379 18.39 29.30 -10.80
N SER A 380 18.32 29.43 -12.13
CA SER A 380 18.21 30.72 -12.82
C SER A 380 16.80 31.31 -12.79
N ALA A 381 15.79 30.46 -12.54
CA ALA A 381 14.42 30.86 -12.31
C ALA A 381 13.72 29.90 -11.34
N ILE A 382 12.81 30.42 -10.53
CA ILE A 382 11.96 29.67 -9.60
C ILE A 382 10.51 29.92 -10.01
N LEU A 383 9.88 28.90 -10.57
CA LEU A 383 8.49 28.96 -11.01
C LEU A 383 7.61 28.24 -9.99
N TYR A 384 6.32 28.55 -9.95
CA TYR A 384 5.37 27.81 -9.12
C TYR A 384 4.05 27.52 -9.86
N ARG A 385 3.34 26.49 -9.41
CA ARG A 385 1.99 26.17 -9.88
C ARG A 385 0.95 27.09 -9.23
N GLY A 386 -0.09 27.42 -9.99
CA GLY A 386 -1.22 28.23 -9.52
C GLY A 386 -0.98 29.75 -9.58
N ALA A 387 -1.91 30.49 -8.97
CA ALA A 387 -1.88 31.96 -8.96
C ALA A 387 -0.88 32.51 -7.93
N PRO A 388 -0.33 33.72 -8.14
CA PRO A 388 0.47 34.41 -7.13
C PRO A 388 -0.34 34.61 -5.85
N TYR A 389 0.13 34.04 -4.74
CA TYR A 389 -0.43 34.25 -3.41
C TYR A 389 0.64 34.83 -2.49
N LYS A 390 0.49 36.12 -2.12
CA LYS A 390 1.45 36.84 -1.26
C LYS A 390 2.93 36.67 -1.67
N GLN A 391 3.21 36.53 -2.97
CA GLN A 391 4.54 36.20 -3.50
C GLN A 391 5.66 37.08 -2.93
N LYS A 392 5.41 38.39 -2.77
CA LYS A 392 6.39 39.35 -2.24
C LYS A 392 6.82 39.03 -0.80
N GLU A 393 5.93 38.46 0.01
CA GLU A 393 6.23 38.06 1.39
C GLU A 393 7.12 36.79 1.39
N PHE A 394 6.69 35.75 0.66
CA PHE A 394 7.36 34.45 0.64
C PHE A 394 8.68 34.41 -0.15
N ALA A 395 8.80 35.19 -1.22
CA ALA A 395 10.02 35.29 -2.04
C ALA A 395 10.86 36.53 -1.71
N SER A 396 10.73 37.07 -0.49
CA SER A 396 11.53 38.21 -0.04
C SER A 396 13.03 37.91 -0.07
N GLY A 397 13.82 38.86 -0.59
CA GLY A 397 15.28 38.75 -0.68
C GLY A 397 15.81 37.88 -1.83
N ILE A 398 14.95 37.41 -2.74
CA ILE A 398 15.35 36.58 -3.89
C ILE A 398 15.62 37.46 -5.11
N THR A 399 16.80 37.27 -5.73
CA THR A 399 17.24 38.05 -6.90
C THR A 399 16.92 37.39 -8.23
N VAL A 400 16.75 36.06 -8.25
CA VAL A 400 16.35 35.30 -9.45
C VAL A 400 14.86 35.48 -9.74
N HIS A 401 14.44 35.22 -10.99
CA HIS A 401 13.05 35.37 -11.38
C HIS A 401 12.14 34.42 -10.57
N VAL A 402 11.09 34.98 -9.96
CA VAL A 402 10.03 34.22 -9.27
C VAL A 402 8.67 34.55 -9.90
N GLY A 403 7.91 33.52 -10.28
CA GLY A 403 6.59 33.73 -10.87
C GLY A 403 5.80 32.46 -11.20
N PRO A 404 4.53 32.59 -11.63
CA PRO A 404 3.71 31.45 -12.00
C PRO A 404 4.21 30.82 -13.30
N VAL A 405 4.31 29.50 -13.35
CA VAL A 405 4.81 28.77 -14.54
C VAL A 405 3.96 29.08 -15.78
N ALA A 406 2.65 29.22 -15.63
CA ALA A 406 1.73 29.54 -16.71
C ALA A 406 1.96 30.92 -17.35
N GLY A 407 2.59 31.85 -16.62
CA GLY A 407 2.92 33.18 -17.09
C GLY A 407 4.36 33.33 -17.59
N TRP A 408 5.18 32.29 -17.49
CA TRP A 408 6.59 32.35 -17.80
C TRP A 408 6.87 31.98 -19.27
N LEU A 409 7.72 32.77 -19.92
CA LEU A 409 8.19 32.50 -21.28
C LEU A 409 9.64 32.02 -21.23
N PRO A 410 9.93 30.78 -21.68
CA PRO A 410 11.30 30.28 -21.68
C PRO A 410 12.18 31.07 -22.66
N PRO A 411 13.46 31.27 -22.34
CA PRO A 411 14.41 31.85 -23.28
C PRO A 411 14.54 30.95 -24.52
N ILE A 412 14.85 31.52 -25.68
CA ILE A 412 15.06 30.76 -26.92
C ILE A 412 16.47 30.18 -26.92
N ALA A 413 16.62 28.90 -27.29
CA ALA A 413 17.93 28.26 -27.39
C ALA A 413 18.80 28.90 -28.49
N PRO A 414 20.13 29.04 -28.27
CA PRO A 414 21.03 29.80 -29.16
C PRO A 414 21.08 29.32 -30.63
N ASN A 415 20.75 28.06 -30.91
CA ASN A 415 20.73 27.51 -32.27
C ASN A 415 19.37 27.53 -32.96
N ARG A 416 18.32 28.05 -32.32
CA ARG A 416 16.99 28.10 -32.92
C ARG A 416 16.85 29.37 -33.75
N LYS A 417 16.86 29.22 -35.08
CA LYS A 417 16.48 30.32 -35.99
C LYS A 417 15.09 30.84 -35.59
N SER A 418 15.04 32.11 -35.23
CA SER A 418 13.83 32.88 -34.92
C SER A 418 12.77 32.66 -36.02
N THR A 419 11.83 31.76 -35.81
CA THR A 419 10.55 31.77 -36.53
C THR A 419 9.53 32.51 -35.67
N TRP A 420 9.80 33.80 -35.43
CA TRP A 420 8.90 34.69 -34.67
C TRP A 420 7.49 34.84 -35.29
N ARG A 421 7.24 34.28 -36.47
CA ARG A 421 5.95 34.37 -37.18
C ARG A 421 4.97 33.21 -36.92
N SER A 422 5.32 32.19 -36.12
CA SER A 422 4.48 30.99 -35.95
C SER A 422 4.11 30.61 -34.51
N HIS A 423 4.26 31.51 -33.52
CA HIS A 423 3.85 31.21 -32.14
C HIS A 423 2.31 31.09 -32.00
N PRO A 424 1.77 30.09 -31.28
CA PRO A 424 0.33 29.91 -31.08
C PRO A 424 -0.36 31.08 -30.38
N VAL A 425 0.34 31.74 -29.45
CA VAL A 425 -0.13 32.93 -28.72
C VAL A 425 -0.40 34.08 -29.69
N TRP A 426 0.48 34.31 -30.67
CA TRP A 426 0.29 35.32 -31.71
C TRP A 426 -0.81 34.95 -32.72
N ARG A 427 -1.09 33.65 -32.93
CA ARG A 427 -2.27 33.21 -33.71
C ARG A 427 -3.58 33.55 -33.00
N ARG A 428 -3.66 33.40 -31.67
CA ARG A 428 -4.83 33.84 -30.87
C ARG A 428 -4.98 35.36 -30.87
N VAL A 429 -3.89 36.11 -30.68
CA VAL A 429 -3.93 37.58 -30.73
C VAL A 429 -4.34 38.08 -32.12
N ARG A 430 -3.89 37.43 -33.21
CA ARG A 430 -4.34 37.73 -34.59
C ARG A 430 -5.79 37.36 -34.88
N GLN A 431 -6.30 36.27 -34.30
CA GLN A 431 -7.71 35.89 -34.44
C GLN A 431 -8.65 36.85 -33.69
N VAL A 432 -8.21 37.37 -32.53
CA VAL A 432 -8.97 38.38 -31.77
C VAL A 432 -8.94 39.74 -32.48
N THR A 433 -7.78 40.18 -32.98
CA THR A 433 -7.67 41.45 -33.72
C THR A 433 -8.34 41.45 -35.10
N ARG A 434 -8.49 40.29 -35.76
CA ARG A 434 -9.32 40.16 -36.98
C ARG A 434 -10.83 40.23 -36.70
N ARG A 435 -11.27 40.00 -35.46
CA ARG A 435 -12.70 40.05 -35.08
C ARG A 435 -13.17 41.42 -34.61
N THR A 436 -12.28 42.33 -34.23
CA THR A 436 -12.66 43.61 -33.58
C THR A 436 -12.35 44.87 -34.39
N GLY A 437 -11.84 44.76 -35.63
CA GLY A 437 -11.82 45.88 -36.59
C GLY A 437 -11.12 47.16 -36.14
N LEU A 438 -10.21 47.11 -35.16
CA LEU A 438 -9.55 48.29 -34.61
C LEU A 438 -8.05 48.26 -34.91
N MET A 439 -7.67 48.55 -36.14
CA MET A 439 -6.28 48.86 -36.47
C MET A 439 -6.13 49.82 -37.65
N GLN A 440 -6.60 51.06 -37.47
CA GLN A 440 -6.05 52.20 -38.22
C GLN A 440 -5.64 53.37 -37.29
N SER A 441 -6.17 53.46 -36.07
CA SER A 441 -5.94 54.60 -35.17
C SER A 441 -4.65 54.48 -34.33
N ALA A 442 -4.32 53.28 -33.83
CA ALA A 442 -3.18 53.09 -32.92
C ALA A 442 -1.80 53.19 -33.63
N TRP A 443 -1.74 52.88 -34.92
CA TRP A 443 -0.49 52.90 -35.68
C TRP A 443 -0.05 54.33 -36.06
N LYS A 444 -1.01 55.28 -36.17
CA LYS A 444 -0.73 56.70 -36.41
C LYS A 444 -0.16 57.41 -35.16
N ILE A 445 -0.57 56.99 -33.96
CA ILE A 445 -0.11 57.59 -32.70
C ILE A 445 1.34 57.18 -32.38
N TRP A 446 1.74 55.95 -32.70
CA TRP A 446 3.09 55.47 -32.38
C TRP A 446 4.19 56.02 -33.31
N ARG A 447 3.84 56.35 -34.56
CA ARG A 447 4.84 56.82 -35.56
C ARG A 447 5.23 58.30 -35.39
N ASN A 448 4.36 59.12 -34.77
CA ASN A 448 4.61 60.55 -34.58
C ASN A 448 5.36 60.88 -33.26
N GLY A 449 5.50 59.93 -32.33
CA GLY A 449 6.15 60.15 -31.02
C GLY A 449 7.67 59.97 -30.98
N ARG A 450 8.35 59.72 -32.11
CA ARG A 450 9.83 59.52 -32.17
C ARG A 450 10.60 60.63 -32.89
N ARG A 451 10.01 61.81 -33.05
CA ARG A 451 10.74 63.03 -33.45
C ARG A 451 10.44 64.12 -32.44
N GLY A 452 11.28 64.22 -31.40
CA GLY A 452 11.18 65.29 -30.42
C GLY A 452 11.98 65.02 -29.15
N VAL A 453 13.18 65.62 -29.11
CA VAL A 453 13.83 66.21 -27.94
C VAL A 453 14.69 65.27 -27.04
N PHE A 454 16.00 65.53 -27.16
CA PHE A 454 17.23 65.15 -26.41
C PHE A 454 17.62 63.68 -26.28
#